data_AF-A0A7V4CZI3-F1
#
_entry.id   AF-A0A7V4CZI3-F1
#
_cell.length_a   1.000
_cell.length_b   1.000
_cell.length_c   1.000
_cell.angle_alpha   90.00
_cell.angle_beta   90.00
_cell.angle_gamma   90.00
#
_symmetry.space_group_name_H-M   'P 1'
#
loop_
_entity.id
_entity.type
_entity.pdbx_description
1 polymer ?
#
loop_
_entity_poly.entity_id
_entity_poly.type
_entity_poly.pdbx_seq_one_letter_code
_entity_poly.pdbx_strand_id
1 'polypeptide(L)'
;MAPVERVVAILGYHKIGEPPAGGWPTWFYVPEATFARHLRWLAGAGWSPLALDTFLAGLEDPSRLPPRGVLLTFDDGYRSVREVALPWLERLGFPAVLFVPSDFVGARNTFDQASEPDEPLCDWDDLRALQRAGVAIEAHGASHRAFSEMDAAAQDDELRRSKAALEAGLGTPVEVFAFPYGDAGPDRPGVARRLSAAGYRAACLYGGGPVGWPAEAYALPRVPVGPDTELAALLGPGSGA
;
A
#
# COMPACT_ATOMS: atom_id res chain seq x y z
N MET A 1 -31.16 14.18 -8.45
CA MET A 1 -29.73 14.54 -8.35
C MET A 1 -28.94 13.53 -9.16
N ALA A 2 -28.00 13.97 -10.00
CA ALA A 2 -27.09 13.05 -10.65
C ALA A 2 -26.23 12.35 -9.58
N PRO A 3 -25.87 11.06 -9.76
CA PRO A 3 -24.98 10.38 -8.83
C PRO A 3 -23.64 11.13 -8.75
N VAL A 4 -23.18 11.38 -7.52
CA VAL A 4 -21.88 12.02 -7.28
C VAL A 4 -20.80 11.03 -7.69
N GLU A 5 -20.03 11.37 -8.71
CA GLU A 5 -18.86 10.61 -9.13
C GLU A 5 -17.83 10.57 -8.00
N ARG A 6 -17.24 9.40 -7.81
CA ARG A 6 -16.30 9.12 -6.73
C ARG A 6 -15.02 8.60 -7.33
N VAL A 7 -13.92 9.22 -6.91
CA VAL A 7 -12.58 8.86 -7.33
C VAL A 7 -11.75 8.58 -6.10
N VAL A 8 -10.99 7.49 -6.12
CA VAL A 8 -9.99 7.19 -5.09
C VAL A 8 -8.61 7.14 -5.72
N ALA A 9 -7.67 7.90 -5.15
CA ALA A 9 -6.25 7.75 -5.43
C ALA A 9 -5.63 6.85 -4.36
N ILE A 10 -5.03 5.73 -4.78
CA ILE A 10 -4.27 4.87 -3.88
C ILE A 10 -2.80 5.18 -4.12
N LEU A 11 -2.12 5.82 -3.17
CA LEU A 11 -0.73 6.26 -3.34
C LEU A 11 0.21 5.17 -2.83
N GLY A 12 1.13 4.72 -3.68
CA GLY A 12 2.13 3.70 -3.34
C GLY A 12 3.48 4.34 -3.02
N TYR A 13 3.80 4.43 -1.72
CA TYR A 13 5.10 4.81 -1.19
C TYR A 13 5.89 3.56 -0.78
N HIS A 14 7.19 3.68 -0.57
CA HIS A 14 8.03 2.62 0.00
C HIS A 14 8.85 3.17 1.17
N LYS A 15 9.90 3.94 0.87
CA LYS A 15 10.86 4.47 1.85
C LYS A 15 10.68 5.97 2.02
N ILE A 16 10.66 6.46 3.25
CA ILE A 16 10.54 7.89 3.55
C ILE A 16 11.80 8.40 4.26
N GLY A 17 12.39 9.45 3.71
CA GLY A 17 13.64 10.03 4.22
C GLY A 17 14.86 9.58 3.43
N GLU A 18 16.00 9.53 4.11
CA GLU A 18 17.30 9.26 3.52
C GLU A 18 17.68 7.78 3.65
N PRO A 19 18.53 7.25 2.75
CA PRO A 19 19.11 5.92 2.91
C PRO A 19 19.95 5.82 4.20
N PRO A 20 20.09 4.61 4.76
CA PRO A 20 20.94 4.40 5.93
C PRO A 20 22.42 4.61 5.56
N ALA A 21 23.26 4.73 6.59
CA ALA A 21 24.69 4.93 6.40
C ALA A 21 25.30 3.83 5.49
N GLY A 22 25.95 4.25 4.40
CA GLY A 22 26.53 3.34 3.41
C GLY A 22 25.56 2.89 2.31
N GLY A 23 24.27 3.20 2.43
CA GLY A 23 23.29 3.06 1.36
C GLY A 23 23.38 4.19 0.34
N TRP A 24 22.58 4.09 -0.72
CA TRP A 24 22.45 5.09 -1.79
C TRP A 24 20.98 5.36 -2.07
N PRO A 25 20.61 6.57 -2.54
CA PRO A 25 19.22 6.85 -2.89
C PRO A 25 18.83 6.07 -4.14
N THR A 26 17.63 5.50 -4.09
CA THR A 26 16.91 4.89 -5.23
C THR A 26 15.63 5.67 -5.47
N TRP A 27 14.91 5.36 -6.55
CA TRP A 27 13.62 6.01 -6.85
C TRP A 27 12.56 5.75 -5.77
N PHE A 28 12.74 4.74 -4.92
CA PHE A 28 11.80 4.40 -3.85
C PHE A 28 12.00 5.20 -2.55
N TYR A 29 13.07 6.00 -2.46
CA TYR A 29 13.23 6.98 -1.38
C TYR A 29 12.52 8.28 -1.70
N VAL A 30 11.46 8.56 -0.96
CA VAL A 30 10.80 9.86 -0.97
C VAL A 30 11.38 10.70 0.18
N PRO A 31 12.06 11.82 -0.09
CA PRO A 31 12.60 12.66 0.97
C PRO A 31 11.52 13.11 1.95
N GLU A 32 11.83 13.20 3.24
CA GLU A 32 10.85 13.59 4.27
C GLU A 32 10.18 14.92 3.93
N ALA A 33 10.94 15.90 3.43
CA ALA A 33 10.42 17.19 3.01
C ALA A 33 9.40 17.08 1.85
N THR A 34 9.58 16.11 0.96
CA THR A 34 8.63 15.80 -0.12
C THR A 34 7.37 15.12 0.42
N PHE A 35 7.52 14.11 1.28
CA PHE A 35 6.38 13.46 1.94
C PHE A 35 5.55 14.47 2.75
N ALA A 36 6.21 15.32 3.54
CA ALA A 36 5.59 16.43 4.26
C ALA A 36 4.80 17.39 3.35
N ARG A 37 5.35 17.71 2.17
CA ARG A 37 4.68 18.56 1.16
C ARG A 37 3.44 17.87 0.60
N HIS A 38 3.53 16.58 0.31
CA HIS A 38 2.41 15.76 -0.18
C HIS A 38 1.23 15.78 0.79
N LEU A 39 1.46 15.47 2.07
CA LEU A 39 0.39 15.40 3.07
C LEU A 39 -0.28 16.77 3.29
N ARG A 40 0.51 17.85 3.37
CA ARG A 40 -0.01 19.22 3.49
C ARG A 40 -0.84 19.62 2.28
N TRP A 41 -0.42 19.24 1.08
CA TRP A 41 -1.16 19.51 -0.14
C TRP A 41 -2.50 18.75 -0.14
N LEU A 42 -2.49 17.45 0.18
CA LEU A 42 -3.70 16.64 0.27
C LEU A 42 -4.73 17.23 1.25
N ALA A 43 -4.27 17.70 2.41
CA ALA A 43 -5.12 18.35 3.42
C ALA A 43 -5.83 19.63 2.91
N GLY A 44 -5.25 20.32 1.93
CA GLY A 44 -5.83 21.54 1.34
C GLY A 44 -6.51 21.35 -0.01
N ALA A 45 -6.28 20.24 -0.71
CA ALA A 45 -6.67 20.04 -2.11
C ALA A 45 -8.03 19.35 -2.30
N GLY A 46 -8.80 19.17 -1.22
CA GLY A 46 -10.12 18.53 -1.26
C GLY A 46 -10.07 17.00 -1.42
N TRP A 47 -8.93 16.37 -1.13
CA TRP A 47 -8.82 14.91 -1.00
C TRP A 47 -9.05 14.52 0.46
N SER A 48 -9.90 13.51 0.66
CA SER A 48 -10.23 12.98 1.99
C SER A 48 -9.41 11.72 2.26
N PRO A 49 -8.50 11.72 3.24
CA PRO A 49 -7.76 10.53 3.64
C PRO A 49 -8.71 9.41 4.07
N LEU A 50 -8.47 8.19 3.58
CA LEU A 50 -9.32 7.02 3.84
C LEU A 50 -8.66 6.08 4.84
N ALA A 51 -9.39 5.76 5.90
CA ALA A 51 -9.09 4.58 6.71
C ALA A 51 -9.48 3.32 5.94
N LEU A 52 -8.81 2.20 6.25
CA LEU A 52 -9.00 0.95 5.53
C LEU A 52 -10.44 0.43 5.60
N ASP A 53 -11.09 0.58 6.75
CA ASP A 53 -12.49 0.17 6.95
C ASP A 53 -13.47 0.91 6.01
N THR A 54 -13.25 2.21 5.81
CA THR A 54 -14.03 3.07 4.92
C THR A 54 -13.76 2.70 3.47
N PHE A 55 -12.51 2.42 3.12
CA PHE A 55 -12.13 1.92 1.81
C PHE A 55 -12.83 0.59 1.50
N LEU A 56 -12.76 -0.37 2.41
CA LEU A 56 -13.40 -1.69 2.27
C LEU A 56 -14.93 -1.59 2.20
N ALA A 57 -15.54 -0.73 3.00
CA ALA A 57 -16.98 -0.48 2.93
C ALA A 57 -17.40 0.14 1.57
N GLY A 58 -16.50 0.90 0.94
CA GLY A 58 -16.67 1.44 -0.41
C GLY A 58 -16.70 0.39 -1.53
N LEU A 59 -16.08 -0.77 -1.33
CA LEU A 59 -16.16 -1.93 -2.25
C LEU A 59 -17.57 -2.50 -2.34
N GLU A 60 -18.31 -2.45 -1.24
CA GLU A 60 -19.69 -2.94 -1.17
C GLU A 60 -20.69 -1.85 -1.53
N ASP A 61 -20.47 -0.63 -1.03
CA ASP A 61 -21.34 0.52 -1.22
C ASP A 61 -20.49 1.76 -1.53
N PRO A 62 -20.33 2.11 -2.81
CA PRO A 62 -19.57 3.28 -3.22
C PRO A 62 -20.06 4.57 -2.54
N SER A 63 -21.33 4.66 -2.11
CA SER A 63 -21.85 5.87 -1.47
C SER A 63 -21.13 6.22 -0.15
N ARG A 64 -20.47 5.24 0.48
CA ARG A 64 -19.66 5.40 1.69
C ARG A 64 -18.31 6.07 1.45
N LEU A 65 -17.85 6.13 0.20
CA LEU A 65 -16.65 6.86 -0.15
C LEU A 65 -16.95 8.36 -0.28
N PRO A 66 -16.00 9.23 0.06
CA PRO A 66 -16.07 10.64 -0.29
C PRO A 66 -15.95 10.81 -1.81
N PRO A 67 -16.35 11.98 -2.37
CA PRO A 67 -16.19 12.26 -3.80
C PRO A 67 -14.74 12.11 -4.30
N ARG A 68 -13.77 12.47 -3.44
CA ARG A 68 -12.33 12.34 -3.71
C ARG A 68 -11.63 11.74 -2.50
N GLY A 69 -11.43 10.44 -2.51
CA GLY A 69 -10.73 9.71 -1.44
C GLY A 69 -9.25 9.52 -1.75
N VAL A 70 -8.38 9.54 -0.74
CA VAL A 70 -6.97 9.17 -0.89
C VAL A 70 -6.62 8.09 0.13
N LEU A 71 -6.12 6.94 -0.34
CA LEU A 71 -5.59 5.89 0.52
C LEU A 71 -4.05 5.98 0.45
N LEU A 72 -3.42 6.24 1.59
CA LEU A 72 -1.96 6.23 1.69
C LEU A 72 -1.50 4.81 1.95
N THR A 73 -0.67 4.28 1.06
CA THR A 73 -0.13 2.93 1.18
C THR A 73 1.38 2.95 1.14
N PHE A 74 2.00 2.08 1.92
CA PHE A 74 3.43 1.84 1.98
C PHE A 74 3.68 0.36 1.71
N ASP A 75 4.74 0.02 0.99
CA ASP A 75 5.12 -1.36 0.71
C ASP A 75 6.34 -1.79 1.55
N ASP A 76 6.63 -3.08 1.51
CA ASP A 76 7.86 -3.76 1.96
C ASP A 76 8.16 -3.79 3.46
N GLY A 77 7.46 -3.01 4.29
CA GLY A 77 7.69 -3.03 5.73
C GLY A 77 8.95 -2.29 6.18
N TYR A 78 9.42 -1.27 5.46
CA TYR A 78 10.59 -0.48 5.87
C TYR A 78 10.33 0.32 7.16
N ARG A 79 11.35 0.38 8.04
CA ARG A 79 11.28 1.09 9.33
C ARG A 79 11.06 2.59 9.20
N SER A 80 11.43 3.19 8.07
CA SER A 80 11.16 4.60 7.77
C SER A 80 9.68 4.97 7.89
N VAL A 81 8.76 4.01 7.70
CA VAL A 81 7.32 4.26 7.89
C VAL A 81 7.02 4.58 9.35
N ARG A 82 7.62 3.85 10.29
CA ARG A 82 7.50 4.10 11.73
C ARG A 82 8.30 5.33 12.18
N GLU A 83 9.52 5.45 11.69
CA GLU A 83 10.48 6.43 12.21
C GLU A 83 10.27 7.84 11.64
N VAL A 84 9.86 7.92 10.37
CA VAL A 84 9.76 9.18 9.62
C VAL A 84 8.32 9.47 9.20
N ALA A 85 7.60 8.52 8.60
CA ALA A 85 6.26 8.79 8.09
C ALA A 85 5.21 8.98 9.20
N LEU A 86 5.23 8.10 10.21
CA LEU A 86 4.22 8.05 11.28
C LEU A 86 4.05 9.38 12.03
N PRO A 87 5.11 10.10 12.47
CA PRO A 87 4.94 11.40 13.12
C PRO A 87 4.15 12.42 12.28
N TRP A 88 4.27 12.37 10.95
CA TRP A 88 3.52 13.25 10.05
C TRP A 88 2.07 12.80 9.89
N LEU A 89 1.84 11.49 9.77
CA LEU A 89 0.51 10.89 9.71
C LEU A 89 -0.29 11.22 10.96
N GLU A 90 0.27 11.01 12.16
CA GLU A 90 -0.37 11.33 13.43
C GLU A 90 -0.68 12.83 13.55
N ARG A 91 0.28 13.69 13.18
CA ARG A 91 0.10 15.14 13.30
C ARG A 91 -1.02 15.68 12.42
N LEU A 92 -1.29 15.04 11.29
CA LEU A 92 -2.35 15.44 10.36
C LEU A 92 -3.62 14.59 10.51
N GLY A 93 -3.60 13.53 11.32
CA GLY A 93 -4.69 12.58 11.47
C GLY A 93 -4.94 11.76 10.21
N PHE A 94 -3.89 11.43 9.45
CA PHE A 94 -4.00 10.70 8.19
C PHE A 94 -3.86 9.20 8.45
N PRO A 95 -4.90 8.39 8.19
CA PRO A 95 -4.77 6.94 8.20
C PRO A 95 -3.88 6.47 7.05
N ALA A 96 -3.28 5.29 7.21
CA ALA A 96 -2.44 4.67 6.21
C ALA A 96 -2.52 3.14 6.28
N VAL A 97 -2.03 2.49 5.24
CA VAL A 97 -1.86 1.04 5.12
C VAL A 97 -0.39 0.73 4.87
N LEU A 98 0.15 -0.27 5.55
CA LEU A 98 1.47 -0.84 5.26
C LEU A 98 1.31 -2.28 4.80
N PHE A 99 1.71 -2.56 3.56
CA PHE A 99 1.78 -3.91 3.01
C PHE A 99 3.12 -4.54 3.39
N VAL A 100 3.09 -5.72 4.00
CA VAL A 100 4.28 -6.37 4.58
C VAL A 100 4.49 -7.76 3.96
N PRO A 101 5.72 -8.06 3.47
CA PRO A 101 6.06 -9.42 3.06
C PRO A 101 6.39 -10.26 4.30
N SER A 102 5.49 -11.18 4.67
CA SER A 102 5.46 -11.77 6.01
C SER A 102 6.71 -12.57 6.41
N ASP A 103 7.42 -13.17 5.45
CA ASP A 103 8.61 -13.98 5.74
C ASP A 103 9.81 -13.09 6.13
N PHE A 104 9.73 -11.78 5.93
CA PHE A 104 10.81 -10.82 6.21
C PHE A 104 10.56 -9.91 7.41
N VAL A 105 9.51 -10.16 8.20
CA VAL A 105 9.27 -9.41 9.45
C VAL A 105 10.44 -9.58 10.41
N GLY A 106 11.07 -8.48 10.79
CA GLY A 106 12.28 -8.43 11.62
C GLY A 106 13.56 -8.86 10.91
N ALA A 107 13.50 -9.08 9.60
CA ALA A 107 14.65 -9.41 8.77
C ALA A 107 15.16 -8.17 8.01
N ARG A 108 15.82 -8.39 6.88
CA ARG A 108 16.30 -7.36 5.95
C ARG A 108 15.61 -7.53 4.61
N ASN A 109 15.63 -6.52 3.76
CA ASN A 109 15.03 -6.51 2.41
C ASN A 109 15.80 -7.36 1.39
N THR A 110 16.15 -8.59 1.76
CA THR A 110 16.93 -9.52 0.93
C THR A 110 16.21 -9.95 -0.35
N PHE A 111 14.94 -9.64 -0.52
CA PHE A 111 14.22 -9.88 -1.78
C PHE A 111 14.64 -8.93 -2.90
N ASP A 112 15.14 -7.72 -2.59
CA ASP A 112 15.53 -6.69 -3.58
C ASP A 112 16.99 -6.22 -3.47
N GLN A 113 17.83 -6.97 -2.76
CA GLN A 113 19.25 -6.63 -2.51
C GLN A 113 20.12 -6.45 -3.78
N ALA A 114 19.60 -6.80 -4.97
CA ALA A 114 20.26 -6.52 -6.24
C ALA A 114 20.07 -5.08 -6.74
N SER A 115 19.00 -4.41 -6.31
CA SER A 115 18.57 -3.08 -6.79
C SER A 115 18.41 -2.05 -5.68
N GLU A 116 18.22 -2.49 -4.44
CA GLU A 116 18.01 -1.63 -3.28
C GLU A 116 19.15 -1.76 -2.26
N PRO A 117 19.47 -0.69 -1.51
CA PRO A 117 20.33 -0.78 -0.35
C PRO A 117 19.81 -1.80 0.65
N ASP A 118 20.74 -2.48 1.33
CA ASP A 118 20.42 -3.45 2.36
C ASP A 118 20.01 -2.74 3.67
N GLU A 119 18.78 -2.99 4.12
CA GLU A 119 18.14 -2.29 5.23
C GLU A 119 17.35 -3.22 6.14
N PRO A 120 17.30 -2.94 7.46
CA PRO A 120 16.42 -3.67 8.34
C PRO A 120 14.95 -3.31 8.09
N LEU A 121 14.09 -4.32 8.11
CA LEU A 121 12.64 -4.15 8.05
C LEU A 121 12.03 -4.10 9.45
N CYS A 122 10.77 -3.68 9.51
CA CYS A 122 9.97 -3.68 10.73
C CYS A 122 9.92 -5.08 11.32
N ASP A 123 10.18 -5.20 12.62
CA ASP A 123 9.86 -6.40 13.39
C ASP A 123 8.41 -6.38 13.89
N TRP A 124 7.99 -7.42 14.61
CA TRP A 124 6.63 -7.50 15.13
C TRP A 124 6.28 -6.37 16.13
N ASP A 125 7.26 -5.85 16.87
CA ASP A 125 7.00 -4.77 17.81
C ASP A 125 6.87 -3.43 17.09
N ASP A 126 7.64 -3.21 16.01
CA ASP A 126 7.45 -2.10 15.08
C ASP A 126 6.04 -2.13 14.47
N LEU A 127 5.62 -3.27 13.93
CA LEU A 127 4.30 -3.42 13.28
C LEU A 127 3.15 -3.21 14.28
N ARG A 128 3.26 -3.74 15.51
CA ARG A 128 2.26 -3.48 16.56
C ARG A 128 2.23 -2.02 17.00
N ALA A 129 3.38 -1.33 17.00
CA ALA A 129 3.42 0.10 17.29
C ALA A 129 2.70 0.92 16.22
N LEU A 130 2.94 0.61 14.94
CA LEU A 130 2.23 1.20 13.80
C LEU A 130 0.72 0.95 13.89
N GLN A 131 0.30 -0.28 14.19
CA GLN A 131 -1.11 -0.64 14.36
C GLN A 131 -1.78 0.16 15.48
N ARG A 132 -1.14 0.30 16.65
CA ARG A 132 -1.66 1.11 17.75
C ARG A 132 -1.80 2.59 17.40
N ALA A 133 -0.99 3.08 16.47
CA ALA A 133 -1.04 4.44 15.96
C ALA A 133 -2.02 4.63 14.78
N GLY A 134 -2.78 3.59 14.41
CA GLY A 134 -3.83 3.67 13.39
C GLY A 134 -3.39 3.34 11.96
N VAL A 135 -2.20 2.75 11.77
CA VAL A 135 -1.77 2.21 10.48
C VAL A 135 -2.28 0.77 10.34
N ALA A 136 -3.06 0.48 9.30
CA ALA A 136 -3.46 -0.88 9.01
C ALA A 136 -2.29 -1.68 8.42
N ILE A 137 -2.08 -2.91 8.88
CA ILE A 137 -1.00 -3.78 8.39
C ILE A 137 -1.63 -4.88 7.53
N GLU A 138 -1.21 -4.94 6.27
CA GLU A 138 -1.83 -5.76 5.23
C GLU A 138 -0.76 -6.58 4.48
N ALA A 139 -1.17 -7.45 3.56
CA ALA A 139 -0.26 -8.43 2.96
C ALA A 139 0.49 -7.91 1.72
N HIS A 140 1.79 -8.18 1.64
CA HIS A 140 2.62 -8.02 0.43
C HIS A 140 3.23 -9.35 -0.04
N GLY A 141 2.44 -10.42 0.03
CA GLY A 141 2.95 -11.79 -0.11
C GLY A 141 3.66 -12.27 1.16
N ALA A 142 4.18 -13.49 1.09
CA ALA A 142 5.02 -14.05 2.14
C ALA A 142 6.49 -13.87 1.76
N SER A 143 6.85 -14.35 0.57
CA SER A 143 8.19 -14.40 0.01
C SER A 143 8.53 -13.25 -0.95
N HIS A 144 7.61 -12.31 -1.17
CA HIS A 144 7.78 -11.15 -2.05
C HIS A 144 8.09 -11.53 -3.51
N ARG A 145 7.42 -12.56 -4.03
CA ARG A 145 7.62 -13.04 -5.41
C ARG A 145 6.56 -12.50 -6.37
N ALA A 146 7.00 -12.22 -7.59
CA ALA A 146 6.12 -11.89 -8.71
C ALA A 146 5.16 -13.06 -9.00
N PHE A 147 3.85 -12.80 -9.14
CA PHE A 147 2.89 -13.89 -9.35
C PHE A 147 3.03 -14.56 -10.73
N SER A 148 3.62 -13.89 -11.73
CA SER A 148 3.92 -14.52 -13.01
C SER A 148 4.99 -15.62 -12.92
N GLU A 149 5.78 -15.65 -11.84
CA GLU A 149 6.84 -16.63 -11.60
C GLU A 149 6.39 -17.82 -10.74
N MET A 150 5.13 -17.82 -10.31
CA MET A 150 4.54 -18.85 -9.46
C MET A 150 3.46 -19.60 -10.21
N ASP A 151 3.44 -20.92 -10.05
CA ASP A 151 2.28 -21.69 -10.46
C ASP A 151 1.08 -21.45 -9.53
N ALA A 152 -0.08 -21.97 -9.92
CA ALA A 152 -1.32 -21.89 -9.17
C ALA A 152 -1.21 -22.30 -7.70
N ALA A 153 -0.50 -23.41 -7.41
CA ALA A 153 -0.42 -23.95 -6.07
C ALA A 153 0.52 -23.12 -5.20
N ALA A 154 1.62 -22.63 -5.77
CA ALA A 154 2.52 -21.69 -5.13
C ALA A 154 1.82 -20.35 -4.82
N GLN A 155 0.99 -19.84 -5.73
CA GLN A 155 0.18 -18.64 -5.48
C GLN A 155 -0.81 -18.85 -4.32
N ASP A 156 -1.53 -19.99 -4.28
CA ASP A 156 -2.46 -20.30 -3.18
C ASP A 156 -1.73 -20.35 -1.83
N ASP A 157 -0.57 -21.00 -1.80
CA ASP A 157 0.24 -21.13 -0.59
C ASP A 157 0.83 -19.79 -0.15
N GLU A 158 1.33 -18.97 -1.08
CA GLU A 158 1.84 -17.63 -0.83
C GLU A 158 0.78 -16.73 -0.16
N LEU A 159 -0.44 -16.71 -0.72
CA LEU A 159 -1.57 -15.92 -0.20
C LEU A 159 -1.97 -16.36 1.21
N ARG A 160 -2.08 -17.66 1.43
CA ARG A 160 -2.49 -18.26 2.71
C ARG A 160 -1.43 -18.08 3.79
N ARG A 161 -0.16 -18.33 3.47
CA ARG A 161 0.96 -18.18 4.42
C ARG A 161 1.11 -16.73 4.88
N SER A 162 1.06 -15.79 3.94
CA SER A 162 1.14 -14.35 4.25
C SER A 162 0.08 -13.91 5.24
N LYS A 163 -1.19 -14.19 4.91
CA LYS A 163 -2.35 -13.87 5.76
C LYS A 163 -2.22 -14.49 7.14
N ALA A 164 -1.96 -15.80 7.21
CA ALA A 164 -1.90 -16.52 8.48
C ALA A 164 -0.78 -16.01 9.39
N ALA A 165 0.40 -15.70 8.84
CA ALA A 165 1.53 -15.18 9.60
C ALA A 165 1.22 -13.79 10.19
N LEU A 166 0.70 -12.88 9.37
CA LEU A 166 0.35 -11.51 9.80
C LEU A 166 -0.79 -11.52 10.83
N GLU A 167 -1.87 -12.26 10.58
CA GLU A 167 -3.00 -12.36 11.52
C GLU A 167 -2.56 -12.97 12.87
N ALA A 168 -1.68 -13.99 12.85
CA ALA A 168 -1.13 -14.58 14.07
C ALA A 168 -0.24 -13.60 14.84
N GLY A 169 0.56 -12.79 14.14
CA GLY A 169 1.47 -11.82 14.76
C GLY A 169 0.76 -10.58 15.34
N LEU A 170 -0.35 -10.17 14.74
CA LEU A 170 -1.02 -8.89 14.99
C LEU A 170 -2.38 -9.00 15.67
N GLY A 171 -3.05 -10.15 15.54
CA GLY A 171 -4.37 -10.38 16.14
C GLY A 171 -5.50 -9.61 15.47
N THR A 172 -5.28 -9.05 14.27
CA THR A 172 -6.27 -8.36 13.45
C THR A 172 -6.43 -9.08 12.11
N PRO A 173 -7.61 -9.03 11.48
CA PRO A 173 -7.79 -9.54 10.12
C PRO A 173 -6.87 -8.83 9.13
N VAL A 174 -6.40 -9.56 8.11
CA VAL A 174 -5.67 -9.03 6.96
C VAL A 174 -6.55 -9.17 5.73
N GLU A 175 -7.06 -8.07 5.20
CA GLU A 175 -8.15 -8.05 4.22
C GLU A 175 -7.72 -7.57 2.82
N VAL A 176 -6.55 -6.95 2.69
CA VAL A 176 -6.06 -6.38 1.43
C VAL A 176 -4.67 -6.92 1.10
N PHE A 177 -4.47 -7.18 -0.19
CA PHE A 177 -3.21 -7.67 -0.72
C PHE A 177 -2.60 -6.60 -1.64
N ALA A 178 -1.28 -6.39 -1.59
CA ALA A 178 -0.57 -5.71 -2.67
C ALA A 178 0.30 -6.73 -3.39
N PHE A 179 0.24 -6.78 -4.71
CA PHE A 179 1.10 -7.66 -5.50
C PHE A 179 2.53 -7.14 -5.51
N PRO A 180 3.53 -7.96 -5.11
CA PRO A 180 4.94 -7.61 -5.32
C PRO A 180 5.17 -7.19 -6.77
N TYR A 181 5.87 -6.07 -6.96
CA TYR A 181 6.16 -5.47 -8.27
C TYR A 181 4.92 -5.07 -9.09
N GLY A 182 3.72 -5.07 -8.49
CA GLY A 182 2.45 -4.90 -9.20
C GLY A 182 2.07 -6.06 -10.12
N ASP A 183 2.77 -7.20 -10.01
CA ASP A 183 2.59 -8.35 -10.88
C ASP A 183 1.60 -9.36 -10.30
N ALA A 184 0.39 -9.38 -10.87
CA ALA A 184 -0.63 -10.38 -10.58
C ALA A 184 -0.66 -11.54 -11.59
N GLY A 185 0.38 -11.67 -12.42
CA GLY A 185 0.49 -12.70 -13.44
C GLY A 185 -0.50 -12.55 -14.62
N PRO A 186 -0.45 -13.47 -15.59
CA PRO A 186 -1.30 -13.43 -16.78
C PRO A 186 -2.73 -13.96 -16.54
N ASP A 187 -2.94 -14.88 -15.58
CA ASP A 187 -4.27 -15.43 -15.25
C ASP A 187 -4.98 -14.58 -14.18
N ARG A 188 -5.35 -13.34 -14.54
CA ARG A 188 -6.04 -12.42 -13.62
C ARG A 188 -7.31 -13.01 -13.01
N PRO A 189 -8.22 -13.67 -13.77
CA PRO A 189 -9.42 -14.27 -13.20
C PRO A 189 -9.11 -15.42 -12.24
N GLY A 190 -8.08 -16.22 -12.52
CA GLY A 190 -7.61 -17.27 -11.61
C GLY A 190 -7.11 -16.68 -10.30
N VAL A 191 -6.21 -15.71 -10.36
CA VAL A 191 -5.64 -15.04 -9.19
C VAL A 191 -6.72 -14.36 -8.34
N ALA A 192 -7.71 -13.70 -8.96
CA ALA A 192 -8.85 -13.13 -8.24
C ALA A 192 -9.66 -14.19 -7.45
N ARG A 193 -9.87 -15.39 -8.02
CA ARG A 193 -10.51 -16.50 -7.30
C ARG A 193 -9.67 -16.98 -6.12
N ARG A 194 -8.34 -17.03 -6.26
CA ARG A 194 -7.42 -17.43 -5.18
C ARG A 194 -7.41 -16.43 -4.03
N LEU A 195 -7.35 -15.14 -4.34
CA LEU A 195 -7.46 -14.05 -3.37
C LEU A 195 -8.75 -14.15 -2.56
N SER A 196 -9.88 -14.27 -3.25
CA SER A 196 -11.20 -14.44 -2.63
C SER A 196 -11.26 -15.70 -1.76
N ALA A 197 -10.77 -16.84 -2.25
CA ALA A 197 -10.74 -18.09 -1.50
C ALA A 197 -9.83 -18.04 -0.26
N ALA A 198 -8.74 -17.26 -0.31
CA ALA A 198 -7.87 -16.98 0.83
C ALA A 198 -8.48 -15.96 1.81
N GLY A 199 -9.60 -15.31 1.48
CA GLY A 199 -10.31 -14.38 2.35
C GLY A 199 -9.81 -12.92 2.25
N TYR A 200 -9.06 -12.57 1.20
CA TYR A 200 -8.82 -11.17 0.87
C TYR A 200 -10.07 -10.57 0.23
N ARG A 201 -10.31 -9.28 0.45
CA ARG A 201 -11.44 -8.51 -0.10
C ARG A 201 -11.04 -7.57 -1.23
N ALA A 202 -9.76 -7.21 -1.29
CA ALA A 202 -9.21 -6.39 -2.35
C ALA A 202 -7.73 -6.72 -2.60
N ALA A 203 -7.25 -6.36 -3.79
CA ALA A 203 -5.86 -6.42 -4.13
C ALA A 203 -5.40 -5.25 -5.01
N CYS A 204 -4.21 -4.75 -4.71
CA CYS A 204 -3.57 -3.61 -5.34
C CYS A 204 -2.45 -4.06 -6.29
N LEU A 205 -2.47 -3.49 -7.49
CA LEU A 205 -1.34 -3.49 -8.44
C LEU A 205 -0.40 -2.32 -8.12
N TYR A 206 0.60 -2.13 -8.96
CA TYR A 206 1.51 -0.99 -8.89
C TYR A 206 1.60 -0.31 -10.25
N GLY A 207 1.35 0.99 -10.30
CA GLY A 207 1.19 1.75 -11.55
C GLY A 207 -0.27 2.12 -11.84
N GLY A 208 -0.44 3.23 -12.55
CA GLY A 208 -1.74 3.77 -12.95
C GLY A 208 -2.03 5.13 -12.31
N GLY A 209 -3.33 5.49 -12.30
CA GLY A 209 -3.85 6.76 -11.81
C GLY A 209 -4.98 6.58 -10.80
N PRO A 210 -5.62 7.67 -10.38
CA PRO A 210 -6.86 7.62 -9.60
C PRO A 210 -7.95 6.83 -10.31
N VAL A 211 -8.79 6.13 -9.55
CA VAL A 211 -9.77 5.18 -10.07
C VAL A 211 -11.17 5.65 -9.73
N GLY A 212 -12.06 5.64 -10.72
CA GLY A 212 -13.49 5.85 -10.50
C GLY A 212 -14.15 4.66 -9.82
N TRP A 213 -15.22 4.90 -9.05
CA TRP A 213 -15.92 3.86 -8.28
C TRP A 213 -17.33 3.58 -8.81
N PRO A 214 -17.78 2.31 -8.84
CA PRO A 214 -17.12 1.10 -8.32
C PRO A 214 -15.93 0.63 -9.18
N ALA A 215 -14.95 -0.02 -8.54
CA ALA A 215 -13.72 -0.51 -9.17
C ALA A 215 -13.60 -2.04 -9.07
N GLU A 216 -12.72 -2.65 -9.88
CA GLU A 216 -12.39 -4.07 -9.78
C GLU A 216 -11.54 -4.32 -8.53
N ALA A 217 -12.14 -4.97 -7.52
CA ALA A 217 -11.57 -5.10 -6.18
C ALA A 217 -10.16 -5.74 -6.14
N TYR A 218 -9.86 -6.68 -7.04
CA TYR A 218 -8.60 -7.43 -7.05
C TYR A 218 -7.57 -6.94 -8.08
N ALA A 219 -7.81 -5.79 -8.70
CA ALA A 219 -6.92 -5.20 -9.70
C ALA A 219 -6.83 -3.68 -9.55
N LEU A 220 -6.81 -3.19 -8.32
CA LEU A 220 -6.82 -1.76 -8.03
C LEU A 220 -5.44 -1.16 -8.37
N PRO A 221 -5.33 -0.24 -9.33
CA PRO A 221 -4.06 0.43 -9.60
C PRO A 221 -3.67 1.34 -8.44
N ARG A 222 -2.36 1.52 -8.28
CA ARG A 222 -1.77 2.47 -7.33
C ARG A 222 -0.92 3.48 -8.06
N VAL A 223 -1.06 4.74 -7.70
CA VAL A 223 -0.23 5.84 -8.19
C VAL A 223 1.16 5.68 -7.59
N PRO A 224 2.21 5.39 -8.39
CA PRO A 224 3.56 5.28 -7.88
C PRO A 224 4.05 6.63 -7.37
N VAL A 225 4.65 6.67 -6.18
CA VAL A 225 5.20 7.90 -5.61
C VAL A 225 6.70 7.75 -5.33
N GLY A 226 7.49 8.59 -5.99
CA GLY A 226 8.95 8.67 -5.86
C GLY A 226 9.41 10.08 -5.45
N PRO A 227 10.73 10.34 -5.44
CA PRO A 227 11.33 11.57 -4.92
C PRO A 227 10.86 12.84 -5.62
N ASP A 228 10.61 12.74 -6.93
CA ASP A 228 10.24 13.85 -7.81
C ASP A 228 8.73 13.92 -8.09
N THR A 229 7.92 13.09 -7.43
CA THR A 229 6.48 13.08 -7.64
C THR A 229 5.84 14.38 -7.14
N GLU A 230 5.10 15.05 -8.01
CA GLU A 230 4.29 16.23 -7.66
C GLU A 230 2.80 15.88 -7.69
N LEU A 231 2.20 15.67 -6.51
CA LEU A 231 0.79 15.27 -6.39
C LEU A 231 -0.17 16.28 -7.05
N ALA A 232 0.16 17.57 -7.05
CA ALA A 232 -0.66 18.58 -7.72
C ALA A 232 -0.77 18.35 -9.24
N ALA A 233 0.27 17.82 -9.88
CA ALA A 233 0.23 17.49 -11.30
C ALA A 233 -0.54 16.19 -11.56
N LEU A 234 -0.40 15.19 -10.69
CA LEU A 234 -1.04 13.89 -10.84
C LEU A 234 -2.54 13.88 -10.46
N LEU A 235 -2.90 14.67 -9.44
CA LEU A 235 -4.19 14.62 -8.78
C LEU A 235 -4.91 15.98 -8.81
N GLY A 236 -4.35 16.99 -9.48
CA GLY A 236 -4.96 18.31 -9.62
C GLY A 236 -6.15 18.30 -10.57
N PRO A 237 -6.94 19.40 -10.61
CA PRO A 237 -7.98 19.58 -11.62
C PRO A 237 -7.37 19.49 -13.03
N GLY A 238 -7.90 18.61 -13.88
CA GLY A 238 -7.44 18.44 -15.26
C GLY A 238 -6.29 17.45 -15.48
N SER A 239 -5.90 16.65 -14.48
CA SER A 239 -4.87 15.60 -14.61
C SER A 239 -5.33 14.33 -15.35
N GLY A 240 -6.55 14.32 -15.88
CA GLY A 240 -7.08 13.29 -16.77
C GLY A 240 -7.69 13.93 -18.01
N ALA A 241 -6.94 13.90 -19.11
CA ALA A 241 -7.42 14.05 -20.48
C ALA A 241 -6.94 12.83 -21.28
#